data_AF-A0A202DR50-F1
#
_entry.id   AF-A0A202DR50-F1
#
_cell.length_a   1.000
_cell.length_b   1.000
_cell.length_c   1.000
_cell.angle_alpha   90.00
_cell.angle_beta   90.00
_cell.angle_gamma   90.00
#
_symmetry.space_group_name_H-M   'P 1'
#
loop_
_entity.id
_entity.type
_entity.pdbx_description
1 polymer ?
#
loop_
_entity_poly.entity_id
_entity_poly.type
_entity_poly.pdbx_seq_one_letter_code
_entity_poly.pdbx_strand_id
1 'polypeptide(L)' 'MILDLKLPGLNGLRICRLIKRDWNMKATKVLALTAYQPEKARKLFINAGADGFDSKPFDNQ' A
#
# COMPACT_ATOMS: atom_id res chain seq x y z
N MET A 1 -9.08 -2.97 1.91
CA MET A 1 -8.30 -3.65 0.87
C MET A 1 -6.86 -3.76 1.33
N ILE A 2 -6.24 -4.91 1.08
CA ILE A 2 -4.82 -5.16 1.34
C ILE A 2 -4.08 -5.07 -0.01
N LEU A 3 -2.98 -4.33 -0.07
CA LEU A 3 -2.24 -4.09 -1.31
C LEU A 3 -0.75 -4.39 -1.15
N ASP A 4 -0.25 -5.32 -1.96
CA ASP A 4 1.18 -5.64 -2.01
C ASP A 4 1.94 -4.66 -2.92
N LEU A 5 3.14 -4.25 -2.51
CA LEU A 5 4.07 -3.52 -3.39
C LEU A 5 4.70 -4.38 -4.47
N LYS A 6 4.99 -5.64 -4.15
CA LYS A 6 5.69 -6.56 -5.04
C LYS A 6 4.67 -7.37 -5.83
N LEU A 7 3.91 -6.68 -6.66
CA LEU A 7 3.10 -7.32 -7.69
C LEU A 7 3.97 -7.48 -8.96
N PRO A 8 4.20 -8.70 -9.46
CA PRO A 8 4.93 -8.87 -10.71
C PRO A 8 4.19 -8.15 -11.84
N GLY A 9 4.88 -7.24 -12.52
CA GLY A 9 4.31 -6.45 -13.63
C GLY A 9 3.41 -5.27 -13.21
N LEU A 10 3.17 -5.04 -11.91
CA LEU A 10 2.29 -3.97 -11.43
C LEU A 10 2.92 -3.17 -10.29
N ASN A 11 2.73 -1.85 -10.32
CA ASN A 11 3.22 -0.96 -9.28
C ASN A 11 2.12 -0.69 -8.23
N GLY A 12 2.22 -1.33 -7.07
CA GLY A 12 1.27 -1.16 -5.96
C GLY A 12 1.05 0.29 -5.54
N LEU A 13 2.06 1.16 -5.61
CA LEU A 13 1.89 2.59 -5.31
C LEU A 13 0.97 3.29 -6.32
N ARG A 14 1.08 2.92 -7.60
CA ARG A 14 0.22 3.48 -8.65
C ARG A 14 -1.23 3.04 -8.44
N ILE A 15 -1.45 1.78 -8.08
CA ILE A 15 -2.79 1.25 -7.74
C ILE A 15 -3.39 2.01 -6.55
N CYS A 16 -2.63 2.19 -5.47
CA CYS A 16 -3.07 2.95 -4.30
C CYS A 16 -3.53 4.36 -4.68
N ARG A 17 -2.76 5.07 -5.51
CA ARG A 17 -3.11 6.42 -5.97
C ARG A 17 -4.37 6.44 -6.83
N LEU A 18 -4.56 5.44 -7.70
CA LEU A 18 -5.76 5.34 -8.53
C LEU A 18 -7.00 5.15 -7.66
N ILE A 19 -6.94 4.24 -6.70
CA ILE A 19 -8.05 3.97 -5.76
C ILE A 19 -8.40 5.20 -4.95
N LYS A 20 -7.39 5.92 -4.43
CA LYS A 20 -7.63 7.13 -3.63
C LYS A 20 -8.11 8.33 -4.44
N ARG A 21 -7.91 8.34 -5.76
CA ARG A 21 -8.40 9.38 -6.68
C ARG A 21 -9.77 9.08 -7.27
N ASP A 22 -10.16 7.82 -7.33
CA ASP A 22 -11.48 7.42 -7.80
C ASP A 22 -12.56 7.82 -6.80
N TRP A 23 -13.57 8.59 -7.23
CA TRP A 23 -14.65 9.06 -6.38
C TRP A 23 -15.42 7.92 -5.70
N ASN A 24 -15.59 6.79 -6.39
CA ASN A 24 -16.32 5.64 -5.91
C ASN A 24 -15.48 4.78 -4.95
N MET A 25 -14.15 4.86 -5.03
CA MET A 25 -13.24 4.00 -4.24
C MET A 25 -12.41 4.76 -3.20
N LYS A 26 -12.43 6.10 -3.17
CA LYS A 26 -11.62 6.91 -2.24
C LYS A 26 -11.86 6.58 -0.77
N ALA A 27 -13.08 6.14 -0.42
CA ALA A 27 -13.46 5.74 0.93
C ALA A 27 -12.89 4.37 1.33
N THR A 28 -12.46 3.54 0.36
CA THR A 28 -11.88 2.24 0.63
C THR A 28 -10.59 2.39 1.43
N LYS A 29 -10.52 1.73 2.59
CA LYS A 29 -9.29 1.69 3.40
C LYS A 29 -8.24 0.82 2.72
N VAL A 30 -7.02 1.34 2.57
CA VAL A 30 -5.89 0.68 1.92
C VAL A 30 -4.80 0.40 2.95
N LEU A 31 -4.57 -0.88 3.25
CA LEU A 31 -3.44 -1.36 4.04
C LEU A 31 -2.34 -1.81 3.07
N ALA A 32 -1.20 -1.14 3.15
CA ALA A 32 -0.03 -1.40 2.34
C ALA A 32 0.85 -2.50 2.94
N LEU A 33 1.23 -3.49 2.14
CA LEU A 33 2.13 -4.58 2.54
C LEU A 33 3.42 -4.56 1.71
N THR A 34 4.57 -4.78 2.36
CA THR A 34 5.85 -4.87 1.62
C THR A 34 6.92 -5.70 2.30
N ALA A 35 7.80 -6.31 1.51
CA ALA A 35 9.04 -6.94 1.98
C ALA A 35 10.28 -6.01 1.90
N TYR A 36 10.11 -4.75 1.49
CA TYR A 36 11.20 -3.76 1.43
C TYR A 36 11.51 -3.13 2.80
N GLN A 37 12.70 -2.54 2.93
CA GLN A 37 13.10 -1.72 4.09
C GLN A 37 11.96 -0.75 4.49
N PRO A 38 11.37 -0.93 5.68
CA PRO A 38 10.12 -0.28 6.08
C PRO A 38 10.15 1.25 5.94
N GLU A 39 11.26 1.88 6.29
CA GLU A 39 11.38 3.34 6.33
C GLU A 39 11.16 4.03 4.97
N LYS A 40 11.80 3.52 3.90
CA LYS A 40 11.65 4.10 2.56
C LYS A 40 10.28 3.80 1.97
N ALA A 41 9.76 2.61 2.20
CA ALA A 41 8.45 2.19 1.69
C ALA A 41 7.30 2.93 2.39
N ARG A 42 7.41 3.15 3.71
CA ARG A 42 6.41 3.87 4.52
C ARG A 42 6.13 5.25 3.97
N LYS A 43 7.17 6.05 3.70
CA LYS A 43 7.02 7.40 3.13
C LYS A 43 6.32 7.39 1.78
N LEU A 44 6.69 6.44 0.91
CA LEU A 44 6.07 6.32 -0.42
C LEU A 44 4.56 6.02 -0.34
N PHE A 45 4.14 5.23 0.66
CA PHE A 45 2.75 4.85 0.84
C PHE A 45 1.89 5.92 1.49
N ILE A 46 2.42 6.61 2.51
CA ILE A 46 1.75 7.78 3.08
C ILE A 46 1.51 8.80 1.96
N ASN A 47 2.51 9.06 1.12
CA ASN A 47 2.37 9.96 -0.02
C ASN A 47 1.41 9.43 -1.11
N ALA A 48 1.19 8.11 -1.20
CA ALA A 48 0.21 7.51 -2.09
C ALA A 48 -1.21 7.50 -1.52
N GLY A 49 -1.38 7.91 -0.26
CA GLY A 49 -2.66 7.96 0.45
C GLY A 49 -3.06 6.65 1.13
N ALA A 50 -2.13 5.72 1.40
CA ALA A 50 -2.46 4.52 2.17
C ALA A 50 -2.89 4.87 3.60
N ASP A 51 -3.86 4.13 4.14
CA ASP A 51 -4.37 4.35 5.50
C ASP A 51 -3.51 3.65 6.55
N GLY A 52 -2.77 2.61 6.14
CA GLY A 52 -1.88 1.85 7.01
C GLY A 52 -0.75 1.21 6.22
N PHE A 53 0.28 0.78 6.93
CA PHE A 53 1.46 0.14 6.37
C PHE A 53 1.93 -0.99 7.29
N ASP A 54 2.27 -2.12 6.70
CA ASP A 54 2.85 -3.27 7.40
C ASP A 54 3.92 -3.96 6.55
N SER A 55 4.89 -4.60 7.22
CA SER A 55 6.00 -5.31 6.59
C SER A 55 5.79 -6.82 6.61
N LYS A 56 6.14 -7.48 5.51
CA LYS A 56 6.19 -8.94 5.42
C LYS A 56 7.54 -9.47 5.93
N PRO A 57 7.59 -10.65 6.58
CA PRO A 57 6.44 -11.48 6.95
C PRO A 57 5.64 -10.85 8.10
N PHE A 58 4.33 -11.11 8.12
CA PHE A 58 3.51 -10.79 9.29
C PHE A 58 4.02 -11.63 10.44
N ASP A 59 4.30 -10.99 11.57
CA ASP A 59 4.59 -11.73 12.79
C ASP A 59 3.30 -12.46 13.18
N ASN A 60 3.32 -13.79 13.22
CA ASN A 60 2.17 -14.64 13.56
C ASN A 60 1.97 -14.72 15.10
N GLN A 61 2.18 -13.62 15.83
CA GLN A 61 1.95 -13.60 17.28
C GLN A 61 0.48 -13.43 17.61
#